data_AF-G2XXX7-F1
#
_entry.id   AF-G2XXX7-F1
#
_cell.length_a   1.000
_cell.length_b   1.000
_cell.length_c   1.000
_cell.angle_alpha   90.00
_cell.angle_beta   90.00
_cell.angle_gamma   90.00
#
_symmetry.space_group_name_H-M   'P 1'
#
loop_
_entity.id
_entity.type
_entity.pdbx_description
1 polymer ?
#
loop_
_entity_poly.entity_id
_entity_poly.type
_entity_poly.pdbx_seq_one_letter_code
_entity_poly.pdbx_strand_id
1 'polypeptide(L)' 'MHRESGRSVDLNVRLGRAIGKMKATITQKLVIDDISIAVECDSQFIFLCLIEDGK' A
#
# COMPACT_ATOMS: atom_id res chain seq x y z
N MET A 1 3.38 -13.90 2.56
CA MET A 1 4.56 -13.00 2.68
C MET A 1 4.16 -11.65 2.12
N HIS A 2 4.45 -10.55 2.80
CA HIS A 2 4.24 -9.21 2.24
C HIS A 2 5.60 -8.57 1.94
N ARG A 3 5.74 -7.93 0.79
CA ARG A 3 6.96 -7.20 0.38
C ARG A 3 6.59 -5.79 -0.01
N GLU A 4 7.04 -4.81 0.78
CA GLU A 4 6.95 -3.40 0.41
C GLU A 4 7.95 -3.11 -0.72
N SER A 5 7.49 -2.47 -1.80
CA SER A 5 8.30 -2.19 -3.00
C SER A 5 8.55 -0.69 -3.24
N GLY A 6 8.04 0.17 -2.37
CA GLY A 6 8.31 1.61 -2.41
C GLY A 6 7.21 2.45 -1.77
N ARG A 7 7.64 3.55 -1.16
CA ARG A 7 6.79 4.57 -0.53
C ARG A 7 7.20 5.95 -1.03
N SER A 8 6.21 6.77 -1.38
CA SER A 8 6.41 8.20 -1.63
C SER A 8 5.31 9.01 -0.96
N VAL A 9 5.64 10.25 -0.57
CA VAL A 9 4.67 11.19 0.00
C VAL A 9 4.87 12.52 -0.72
N ASP A 10 3.77 13.07 -1.23
CA ASP A 10 3.69 14.44 -1.70
C ASP A 10 3.03 15.28 -0.61
N LEU A 11 3.81 16.11 0.08
CA LEU A 11 3.34 16.96 1.17
C LEU A 11 3.12 18.38 0.63
N ASN A 12 1.88 18.86 0.74
CA ASN A 12 1.52 20.22 0.36
C ASN A 12 0.90 20.96 1.56
N VAL A 13 1.77 21.56 2.36
CA VAL A 13 1.38 22.32 3.56
C VAL A 13 0.49 23.52 3.18
N ARG A 14 0.78 24.20 2.06
CA ARG A 14 0.00 25.35 1.59
C ARG A 14 -1.46 24.99 1.31
N LEU A 15 -1.71 23.78 0.80
CA LEU A 15 -3.06 23.27 0.53
C LEU A 15 -3.61 22.42 1.68
N GLY A 16 -2.91 22.34 2.82
CA GLY A 16 -3.36 21.57 3.98
C GLY A 16 -3.53 20.08 3.72
N ARG A 17 -2.75 19.48 2.81
CA ARG A 17 -2.93 18.07 2.43
C ARG A 17 -1.63 17.33 2.15
N ALA A 18 -1.69 16.01 2.22
CA ALA A 18 -0.64 15.12 1.75
C ALA A 18 -1.23 13.95 0.95
N ILE A 19 -0.46 13.44 -0.02
CA ILE A 19 -0.78 12.20 -0.75
C ILE A 19 0.32 11.19 -0.49
N GLY A 20 0.01 10.15 0.28
CA GLY A 20 0.88 8.98 0.45
C GLY A 20 0.63 7.95 -0.64
N LYS A 21 1.68 7.38 -1.21
CA LYS A 21 1.62 6.29 -2.18
C LYS A 21 2.50 5.15 -1.70
N MET A 22 1.97 3.93 -1.77
CA MET A 22 2.70 2.72 -1.39
C MET A 22 2.41 1.60 -2.38
N LYS A 23 3.43 0.80 -2.69
CA LYS A 23 3.28 -0.44 -3.44
C LYS A 23 3.66 -1.62 -2.56
N ALA A 24 2.82 -2.64 -2.53
CA ALA A 24 3.10 -3.89 -1.82
C ALA A 24 2.73 -5.08 -2.69
N THR A 25 3.63 -6.08 -2.72
CA THR A 25 3.31 -7.39 -3.27
C THR A 25 2.88 -8.29 -2.11
N ILE A 26 1.71 -8.89 -2.22
CA ILE A 26 1.17 -9.84 -1.25
C ILE A 26 1.20 -11.22 -1.90
N THR A 27 2.02 -12.11 -1.35
CA THR A 27 2.09 -13.50 -1.80
C THR A 27 1.37 -14.41 -0.80
N GLN A 28 0.37 -15.14 -1.28
CA GLN A 28 -0.33 -16.17 -0.53
C GLN A 28 -0.07 -17.52 -1.18
N LYS A 29 0.51 -18.45 -0.40
CA LYS A 29 0.74 -19.82 -0.82
C LYS A 29 -0.41 -20.68 -0.31
N LEU A 30 -0.95 -21.53 -1.17
CA LEU A 30 -2.05 -22.43 -0.87
C LEU A 30 -1.86 -23.76 -1.58
N VAL A 31 -2.43 -24.82 -1.02
CA VAL A 31 -2.40 -26.17 -1.59
C VAL A 31 -3.83 -26.57 -1.92
N ILE A 32 -4.07 -26.97 -3.17
CA ILE A 32 -5.34 -27.50 -3.65
C ILE A 32 -5.03 -28.84 -4.32
N ASP A 33 -5.64 -29.93 -3.86
CA ASP A 33 -5.45 -31.28 -4.40
C ASP A 33 -3.97 -31.67 -4.57
N ASP A 34 -3.17 -31.48 -3.51
CA ASP A 34 -1.71 -31.69 -3.47
C ASP A 34 -0.88 -30.83 -4.45
N ILE A 35 -1.49 -29.87 -5.14
CA ILE A 35 -0.82 -28.90 -6.00
C ILE A 35 -0.52 -27.63 -5.21
N SER A 36 0.75 -27.25 -5.17
CA SER A 36 1.21 -26.00 -4.56
C SER A 36 1.00 -24.82 -5.51
N ILE A 37 0.22 -23.84 -5.07
CA ILE A 37 -0.12 -22.63 -5.82
C ILE A 37 0.39 -21.41 -5.04
N ALA A 38 1.05 -20.49 -5.75
CA ALA A 38 1.40 -19.17 -5.22
C ALA A 38 0.57 -18.10 -5.93
N VAL A 39 -0.27 -17.40 -5.17
CA VAL A 39 -1.03 -16.24 -5.65
C VAL A 39 -0.24 -15.00 -5.27
N GLU A 40 0.12 -14.19 -6.26
CA GLU A 40 0.78 -12.90 -6.07
C GLU A 40 -0.17 -11.77 -6.44
N CYS A 41 -0.36 -10.84 -5.51
CA CYS A 41 -1.15 -9.63 -5.72
C CYS A 41 -0.28 -8.40 -5.56
N ASP A 42 -0.03 -7.70 -6.67
CA ASP A 42 0.59 -6.38 -6.64
C ASP A 42 -0.49 -5.32 -6.34
N SER A 43 -0.38 -4.73 -5.16
CA SER A 43 -1.33 -3.75 -4.64
C SER A 43 -0.71 -2.36 -4.63
N GLN A 44 -1.49 -1.36 -5.04
CA GLN A 44 -1.14 0.05 -4.92
C GLN A 44 -2.11 0.74 -3.95
N PHE A 45 -1.56 1.33 -2.90
CA PHE A 45 -2.30 2.08 -1.91
C PHE A 45 -2.05 3.57 -2.11
N ILE A 46 -3.12 4.36 -2.09
CA ILE A 46 -3.07 5.82 -2.15
C ILE A 46 -3.82 6.35 -0.93
N PHE A 47 -3.10 7.05 -0.07
CA PHE A 47 -3.62 7.67 1.14
C PHE A 47 -3.78 9.17 0.89
N LEU A 48 -5.00 9.68 0.99
CA LEU A 48 -5.26 11.12 1.04
C LEU A 48 -5.30 11.53 2.51
N CYS A 49 -4.40 12.42 2.90
CA CYS A 49 -4.36 12.98 4.25
C CYS A 49 -4.71 14.47 4.18
N LEU A 50 -5.54 14.93 5.11
CA LEU A 50 -5.86 16.33 5.32
C LEU A 50 -5.23 16.78 6.64
N ILE A 51 -4.74 18.01 6.68
CA ILE A 51 -4.34 18.63 7.94
C ILE A 51 -5.64 18.99 8.68
N GLU A 52 -5.81 18.44 9.87
CA GLU A 52 -6.82 18.93 10.80
C GLU A 52 -6.20 20.06 11.63
N ASP A 53 -6.89 21.19 11.72
CA ASP A 53 -6.57 22.21 12.71
C ASP A 53 -6.84 21.59 14.09
N GLY A 54 -5.77 21.29 14.82
CA GLY A 54 -5.85 20.66 16.13
C GLY A 54 -6.78 21.43 17.06
N LYS A 55 -7.74 20.72 17.67
CA LYS A 55 -8.32 21.14 18.94
C LYS A 55 -7.39 20.76 20.07
#